data_AF-S4P0K4-F1
#
_entry.id   AF-S4P0K4-F1
#
_cell.length_a   1.000
_cell.length_b   1.000
_cell.length_c   1.000
_cell.angle_alpha   90.00
_cell.angle_beta   90.00
_cell.angle_gamma   90.00
#
_symmetry.space_group_name_H-M   'P 1'
#
loop_
_entity.id
_entity.type
_entity.pdbx_description
1 polymer ?
#
loop_
_entity_poly.entity_id
_entity_poly.type
_entity_poly.pdbx_seq_one_letter_code
_entity_poly.pdbx_strand_id
1 'polypeptide(L)'
;MLTCRTFKNLILNENSLWRIICSRRLILQKKSEELSFSWYNKCRISYNWSKGIYRSKVIINHTVKYMPWLQMCSSQTWCLSVGSELRCYLLHKKYLISSLLWSVQVPTIKRDDVRTNDISRFIVKDDIIVCGNRDGCATVYKWENAKQKPNLLMHIKDS
;
A
#
# COMPACT_ATOMS: atom_id res chain seq x y z
N MET A 1 -27.92 -8.67 15.44
CA MET A 1 -28.73 -7.43 15.38
C MET A 1 -29.97 -7.70 14.54
N LEU A 2 -31.03 -8.23 15.15
CA LEU A 2 -32.26 -8.62 14.44
C LEU A 2 -33.53 -8.06 15.10
N THR A 3 -33.41 -7.08 16.02
CA THR A 3 -34.55 -6.57 16.79
C THR A 3 -35.43 -5.60 15.98
N CYS A 4 -34.94 -4.41 15.64
CA CYS A 4 -35.62 -3.49 14.71
C CYS A 4 -34.64 -2.42 14.17
N ARG A 5 -35.03 -1.68 13.12
CA ARG A 5 -34.18 -0.63 12.51
C ARG A 5 -33.76 0.44 13.52
N THR A 6 -34.68 0.83 14.41
CA THR A 6 -34.43 1.82 15.46
C THR A 6 -33.37 1.34 16.44
N PHE A 7 -33.50 0.12 16.96
CA PHE A 7 -32.55 -0.44 17.91
C PHE A 7 -31.17 -0.67 17.28
N LYS A 8 -31.14 -1.09 16.02
CA LYS A 8 -29.91 -1.19 15.23
C LYS A 8 -29.23 0.19 15.12
N ASN A 9 -29.97 1.24 14.79
CA ASN A 9 -29.42 2.59 14.68
C ASN A 9 -28.90 3.10 16.03
N LEU A 10 -29.63 2.85 17.11
CA LEU A 10 -29.21 3.20 18.47
C LEU A 10 -27.88 2.53 18.80
N ILE A 11 -27.76 1.22 18.62
CA ILE A 11 -26.51 0.49 18.86
C ILE A 11 -25.38 1.01 17.96
N LEU A 12 -25.62 1.28 16.69
CA LEU A 12 -24.56 1.75 15.77
C LEU A 12 -24.03 3.15 16.12
N ASN A 13 -24.89 4.00 16.69
CA ASN A 13 -24.59 5.39 16.97
C ASN A 13 -24.22 5.67 18.44
N GLU A 14 -24.46 4.72 19.36
CA GLU A 14 -24.18 4.88 20.79
C GLU A 14 -22.67 4.83 21.10
N ASN A 15 -22.01 5.98 21.03
CA ASN A 15 -20.56 6.08 21.15
C ASN A 15 -20.04 5.74 22.56
N SER A 16 -20.85 5.96 23.61
CA SER A 16 -20.42 5.79 25.01
C SER A 16 -20.08 4.34 25.31
N LEU A 17 -20.99 3.42 24.95
CA LEU A 17 -20.80 1.97 25.13
C LEU A 17 -19.59 1.45 24.33
N TRP A 18 -19.48 1.85 23.06
CA TRP A 18 -18.36 1.40 22.22
C TRP A 18 -17.02 1.93 22.70
N ARG A 19 -16.96 3.15 23.26
CA ARG A 19 -15.75 3.69 23.88
C ARG A 19 -15.29 2.84 25.08
N ILE A 20 -16.22 2.43 25.93
CA ILE A 20 -15.92 1.56 27.08
C ILE A 20 -15.36 0.22 26.60
N ILE A 21 -16.02 -0.42 25.62
CA ILE A 21 -15.58 -1.71 25.05
C ILE A 21 -14.23 -1.59 24.34
N CYS A 22 -13.98 -0.46 23.67
CA CYS A 22 -12.78 -0.24 22.87
C CYS A 22 -11.51 -0.09 23.74
N SER A 23 -11.61 0.24 25.03
CA SER A 23 -10.45 0.33 25.96
C SER A 23 -9.63 -0.96 26.05
N ARG A 24 -10.24 -2.11 25.74
CA ARG A 24 -9.61 -3.44 25.76
C ARG A 24 -9.24 -3.96 24.37
N ARG A 25 -9.25 -3.09 23.34
CA ARG A 25 -9.05 -3.49 21.94
C ARG A 25 -7.95 -2.67 21.28
N LEU A 26 -7.28 -3.28 20.30
CA LEU A 26 -6.31 -2.59 19.45
C LEU A 26 -7.08 -1.76 18.42
N ILE A 27 -7.30 -0.49 18.73
CA ILE A 27 -8.03 0.45 17.87
C ILE A 27 -7.03 1.30 17.09
N LEU A 28 -7.10 1.24 15.76
CA LEU A 28 -6.36 2.13 14.88
C LEU A 28 -6.89 3.57 15.06
N GLN A 29 -6.05 4.45 15.60
CA GLN A 29 -6.30 5.89 15.60
C GLN A 29 -5.61 6.50 14.38
N LYS A 30 -6.41 7.02 13.45
CA LYS A 30 -5.87 7.79 12.32
C LYS A 30 -5.86 9.27 12.72
N LYS A 31 -4.75 9.97 12.47
CA LYS A 31 -4.62 11.42 12.67
C LYS A 31 -5.38 12.26 11.63
N SER A 32 -5.84 11.65 10.53
CA SER A 32 -6.46 12.33 9.38
C SER A 32 -7.99 12.20 9.41
N GLU A 33 -8.68 13.31 9.15
CA GLU A 33 -10.14 13.48 9.19
C GLU A 33 -10.91 12.75 8.08
N GLU A 34 -10.23 12.29 7.02
CA GLU A 34 -10.88 11.85 5.77
C GLU A 34 -11.75 10.57 5.90
N LEU A 35 -11.62 9.82 6.99
CA LEU A 35 -12.43 8.63 7.26
C LEU A 35 -12.77 8.53 8.76
N SER A 36 -13.71 9.35 9.22
CA SER A 36 -14.24 9.24 10.59
C SER A 36 -15.13 7.99 10.71
N PHE A 37 -14.51 6.85 11.01
CA PHE A 37 -15.27 5.66 11.40
C PHE A 37 -15.99 5.89 12.73
N SER A 38 -17.27 5.50 12.81
CA SER A 38 -17.97 5.40 14.09
C SER A 38 -17.24 4.46 15.06
N TRP A 39 -17.42 4.66 16.37
CA TRP A 39 -16.79 3.81 17.39
C TRP A 39 -17.17 2.34 17.23
N TYR A 40 -18.42 2.06 16.85
CA TYR A 40 -18.85 0.72 16.46
C TYR A 40 -17.95 0.12 15.37
N ASN A 41 -17.74 0.84 14.27
CA ASN A 41 -16.94 0.33 13.15
C ASN A 41 -15.48 0.12 13.52
N LYS A 42 -14.90 1.00 14.34
CA LYS A 42 -13.54 0.81 14.87
C LYS A 42 -13.43 -0.47 15.70
N CYS A 43 -14.33 -0.63 16.67
CA CYS A 43 -14.39 -1.81 17.53
C CYS A 43 -14.67 -3.10 16.72
N ARG A 44 -15.53 -3.04 15.68
CA ARG A 44 -15.83 -4.16 14.77
C ARG A 44 -14.63 -4.54 13.91
N ILE A 45 -13.94 -3.57 13.31
CA ILE A 45 -12.74 -3.82 12.50
C ILE A 45 -11.66 -4.48 13.35
N SER A 46 -11.39 -3.95 14.56
CA SER A 46 -10.43 -4.53 15.50
C SER A 46 -10.75 -5.98 15.85
N TYR A 47 -12.03 -6.26 16.17
CA TYR A 47 -12.49 -7.63 16.43
C TYR A 47 -12.27 -8.55 15.23
N ASN A 48 -12.68 -8.11 14.04
CA ASN A 48 -12.52 -8.87 12.81
C ASN A 48 -11.05 -9.23 12.58
N TRP A 49 -10.13 -8.28 12.72
CA TRP A 49 -8.69 -8.55 12.63
C TRP A 49 -8.21 -9.57 13.67
N SER A 50 -8.61 -9.40 14.95
CA SER A 50 -8.21 -10.32 16.03
C SER A 50 -8.72 -11.76 15.85
N LYS A 51 -9.78 -11.94 15.06
CA LYS A 51 -10.42 -13.24 14.79
C LYS A 51 -10.12 -13.76 13.39
N GLY A 52 -9.30 -13.07 12.59
CA GLY A 52 -9.03 -13.48 11.22
C GLY A 52 -10.24 -13.39 10.28
N ILE A 53 -11.24 -12.55 10.60
CA ILE A 53 -12.44 -12.37 9.79
C ILE A 53 -12.17 -11.31 8.71
N TYR A 54 -11.75 -11.75 7.54
CA TYR A 54 -11.53 -10.88 6.37
C TYR A 54 -11.99 -11.53 5.08
N ARG A 55 -12.12 -10.72 4.03
CA ARG A 55 -12.36 -11.21 2.67
C ARG A 55 -11.07 -11.06 1.88
N SER A 56 -10.55 -12.17 1.36
CA SER A 56 -9.41 -12.13 0.45
C SER A 56 -9.89 -11.75 -0.95
N LYS A 57 -9.15 -10.85 -1.61
CA LYS A 57 -9.37 -10.45 -3.00
C LYS A 57 -8.03 -10.16 -3.66
N VAL A 58 -7.87 -10.65 -4.88
CA VAL A 58 -6.70 -10.34 -5.72
C VAL A 58 -6.93 -8.98 -6.37
N ILE A 59 -6.06 -8.03 -6.10
CA ILE A 59 -6.12 -6.67 -6.66
C ILE A 59 -5.16 -6.54 -7.84
N ILE A 60 -3.96 -7.10 -7.69
CA ILE A 60 -2.88 -7.09 -8.69
C ILE A 60 -2.34 -8.51 -8.78
N ASN A 61 -2.10 -9.00 -9.99
CA ASN A 61 -1.52 -10.31 -10.25
C ASN A 61 -0.33 -10.20 -11.19
N HIS A 62 0.76 -10.89 -10.87
CA HIS A 62 1.98 -10.95 -11.68
C HIS A 62 2.53 -12.37 -11.72
N THR A 63 3.19 -12.68 -12.84
CA THR A 63 3.79 -13.99 -13.11
C THR A 63 5.25 -14.08 -12.67
N VAL A 64 5.81 -13.00 -12.10
CA VAL A 64 7.21 -12.94 -11.68
C VAL A 64 7.41 -13.71 -10.38
N LYS A 65 8.46 -14.55 -10.33
CA LYS A 65 8.77 -15.42 -9.19
C LYS A 65 9.39 -14.69 -8.00
N TYR A 66 10.04 -13.54 -8.23
CA TYR A 66 10.67 -12.76 -7.19
C TYR A 66 9.62 -12.01 -6.37
N MET A 67 9.75 -12.05 -5.03
CA MET A 67 8.79 -11.41 -4.14
C MET A 67 8.84 -9.88 -4.32
N PRO A 68 7.75 -9.26 -4.82
CA PRO A 68 7.75 -7.85 -5.13
C PRO A 68 7.69 -7.02 -3.84
N TRP A 69 8.38 -5.89 -3.80
CA TRP A 69 8.13 -4.86 -2.80
C TRP A 69 6.89 -4.07 -3.20
N LEU A 70 6.03 -3.78 -2.23
CA LEU A 70 4.82 -2.99 -2.40
C LEU A 70 4.84 -1.83 -1.41
N GLN A 71 4.58 -0.62 -1.90
CA GLN A 71 4.39 0.55 -1.04
C GLN A 71 3.11 1.28 -1.42
N MET A 72 2.27 1.53 -0.41
CA MET A 72 1.11 2.39 -0.55
C MET A 72 1.55 3.85 -0.33
N CYS A 73 1.67 4.61 -1.43
CA CYS A 73 2.13 6.00 -1.41
C CYS A 73 1.00 6.97 -1.01
N SER A 74 -0.24 6.64 -1.36
CA SER A 74 -1.44 7.38 -0.95
C SER A 74 -2.62 6.43 -0.72
N SER A 75 -3.80 6.95 -0.36
CA SER A 75 -4.99 6.09 -0.16
C SER A 75 -5.46 5.36 -1.43
N GLN A 76 -4.93 5.72 -2.59
CA GLN A 76 -5.27 5.12 -3.89
C GLN A 76 -4.04 4.81 -4.75
N THR A 77 -2.86 5.34 -4.44
CA THR A 77 -1.66 5.17 -5.29
C THR A 77 -0.71 4.16 -4.67
N TRP A 78 -0.41 3.09 -5.41
CA TRP A 78 0.42 1.98 -4.97
C TRP A 78 1.59 1.81 -5.93
N CYS A 79 2.82 1.74 -5.41
CA CYS A 79 4.01 1.39 -6.19
C CYS A 79 4.40 -0.05 -5.91
N LEU A 80 4.85 -0.76 -6.93
CA LEU A 80 5.20 -2.18 -6.86
C LEU A 80 6.45 -2.46 -7.71
N SER A 81 7.40 -3.22 -7.18
CA SER A 81 8.52 -3.71 -7.97
C SER A 81 8.19 -5.03 -8.64
N VAL A 82 8.52 -5.19 -9.91
CA VAL A 82 8.28 -6.41 -10.71
C VAL A 82 9.55 -6.74 -11.47
N GLY A 83 10.42 -7.56 -10.88
CA GLY A 83 11.79 -7.75 -11.38
C GLY A 83 12.58 -6.44 -11.31
N SER A 84 13.22 -6.03 -12.42
CA SER A 84 13.91 -4.74 -12.57
C SER A 84 12.98 -3.55 -12.86
N GLU A 85 11.67 -3.78 -12.94
CA GLU A 85 10.69 -2.77 -13.32
C GLU A 85 9.95 -2.21 -12.08
N LEU A 86 9.83 -0.89 -11.98
CA LEU A 86 8.99 -0.23 -10.98
C LEU A 86 7.68 0.22 -11.64
N ARG A 87 6.56 -0.22 -11.07
CA ARG A 87 5.21 0.06 -11.57
C ARG A 87 4.42 0.89 -10.55
N CYS A 88 3.58 1.77 -11.05
CA CYS A 88 2.63 2.52 -10.23
C CYS A 88 1.20 2.26 -10.67
N TYR A 89 0.33 2.01 -9.69
CA TYR A 89 -1.07 1.68 -9.87
C TYR A 89 -1.96 2.71 -9.17
N LEU A 90 -3.10 3.00 -9.79
CA LEU A 90 -4.23 3.68 -9.16
C LEU A 90 -5.29 2.66 -8.77
N LEU A 91 -5.67 2.65 -7.51
CA LEU A 91 -6.68 1.76 -6.93
C LEU A 91 -8.04 2.45 -6.87
N HIS A 92 -9.00 1.94 -7.64
CA HIS A 92 -10.36 2.43 -7.63
C HIS A 92 -11.16 1.79 -6.48
N LYS A 93 -11.40 2.54 -5.39
CA LYS A 93 -12.13 2.06 -4.19
C LYS A 93 -13.48 1.41 -4.49
N LYS A 94 -14.21 1.92 -5.49
CA LYS A 94 -15.59 1.46 -5.82
C LYS A 94 -15.61 0.08 -6.49
N TYR A 95 -14.62 -0.20 -7.33
CA TYR A 95 -14.60 -1.41 -8.15
C TYR A 95 -13.51 -2.40 -7.74
N LEU A 96 -12.60 -2.00 -6.84
CA LEU A 96 -11.42 -2.78 -6.44
C LEU A 96 -10.57 -3.20 -7.65
N ILE A 97 -10.54 -2.35 -8.67
CA ILE A 97 -9.74 -2.53 -9.89
C ILE A 97 -8.52 -1.61 -9.75
N SER A 98 -7.35 -2.13 -10.09
CA SER A 98 -6.13 -1.34 -10.28
C SER A 98 -5.96 -0.97 -11.75
N SER A 99 -5.65 0.29 -12.03
CA SER A 99 -5.15 0.73 -13.34
C SER A 99 -3.66 1.04 -13.25
N LEU A 100 -2.88 0.55 -14.22
CA LEU A 100 -1.46 0.90 -14.32
C LEU A 100 -1.36 2.36 -14.78
N LEU A 101 -0.72 3.21 -13.97
CA LEU A 101 -0.47 4.62 -14.32
C LEU A 101 0.79 4.76 -15.16
N TRP A 102 1.88 4.14 -14.71
CA TRP A 102 3.14 4.15 -15.41
C TRP A 102 4.00 2.97 -15.00
N SER A 103 5.01 2.72 -15.83
CA SER A 103 6.06 1.76 -15.56
C SER A 103 7.41 2.33 -15.95
N VAL A 104 8.44 2.06 -15.16
CA VAL A 104 9.83 2.44 -15.46
C VAL A 104 10.74 1.25 -15.27
N GLN A 105 11.58 1.01 -16.27
CA GLN A 105 12.71 0.11 -16.10
C GLN A 105 13.78 0.82 -15.27
N VAL A 106 14.17 0.20 -14.16
CA VAL A 106 15.22 0.75 -13.31
C VAL A 106 16.56 0.45 -13.98
N PRO A 107 17.46 1.45 -14.12
CA PRO A 107 18.80 1.25 -14.61
C PRO A 107 19.49 0.09 -13.88
N THR A 108 20.18 -0.74 -14.65
CA THR A 108 20.96 -1.87 -14.15
C THR A 108 22.36 -1.79 -14.72
N ILE A 109 23.27 -2.59 -14.17
CA ILE A 109 24.60 -2.80 -14.73
C ILE A 109 24.70 -4.19 -15.35
N LYS A 110 25.47 -4.30 -16.43
CA LYS A 110 25.88 -5.61 -16.94
C LYS A 110 26.90 -6.17 -15.98
N ARG A 111 26.65 -7.36 -15.45
CA ARG A 111 27.58 -8.15 -14.65
C ARG A 111 27.68 -9.54 -15.26
N ASP A 112 28.85 -10.14 -15.12
CA ASP A 112 29.13 -11.51 -15.55
C ASP A 112 28.91 -12.52 -14.40
N ASP A 113 28.40 -12.07 -13.25
CA ASP A 113 28.10 -12.90 -12.08
C ASP A 113 26.65 -13.43 -12.09
N VAL A 114 26.30 -14.23 -11.07
CA VAL A 114 24.98 -14.90 -10.94
C VAL A 114 23.90 -13.95 -10.41
N ARG A 115 24.21 -12.69 -10.11
CA ARG A 115 23.24 -11.78 -9.50
C ARG A 115 22.17 -11.39 -10.51
N THR A 116 20.92 -11.31 -10.04
CA THR A 116 19.81 -10.81 -10.86
C THR A 116 19.76 -9.29 -10.82
N ASN A 117 19.06 -8.71 -11.78
CA ASN A 117 18.88 -7.26 -11.90
C ASN A 117 17.63 -6.76 -11.16
N ASP A 118 17.00 -7.61 -10.35
CA ASP A 118 15.72 -7.31 -9.72
C ASP A 118 15.86 -6.18 -8.70
N ILE A 119 14.83 -5.34 -8.61
CA ILE A 119 14.69 -4.36 -7.54
C ILE A 119 14.54 -5.13 -6.24
N SER A 120 15.58 -5.07 -5.42
CA SER A 120 15.64 -5.72 -4.12
C SER A 120 14.82 -5.00 -3.07
N ARG A 121 14.66 -3.67 -3.20
CA ARG A 121 13.87 -2.78 -2.33
C ARG A 121 13.66 -1.45 -3.02
N PHE A 122 12.55 -0.77 -2.74
CA PHE A 122 12.43 0.66 -3.01
C PHE A 122 11.73 1.38 -1.86
N ILE A 123 11.92 2.68 -1.80
CA ILE A 123 11.25 3.57 -0.84
C ILE A 123 10.77 4.80 -1.61
N VAL A 124 9.52 5.17 -1.38
CA VAL A 124 8.98 6.47 -1.75
C VAL A 124 8.88 7.32 -0.49
N LYS A 125 9.43 8.53 -0.53
CA LYS A 125 9.26 9.52 0.52
C LYS A 125 9.31 10.92 -0.08
N ASP A 126 8.39 11.76 0.37
CA ASP A 126 8.19 13.11 -0.16
C ASP A 126 7.99 13.01 -1.68
N ASP A 127 8.88 13.61 -2.48
CA ASP A 127 8.85 13.54 -3.95
C ASP A 127 10.02 12.73 -4.52
N ILE A 128 10.57 11.79 -3.74
CA ILE A 128 11.73 10.99 -4.13
C ILE A 128 11.40 9.50 -4.07
N ILE A 129 11.84 8.78 -5.10
CA ILE A 129 11.86 7.33 -5.14
C ILE A 129 13.30 6.87 -5.16
N VAL A 130 13.68 5.97 -4.24
CA VAL A 130 14.96 5.29 -4.26
C VAL A 130 14.72 3.81 -4.49
N CYS A 131 15.36 3.25 -5.53
CA CYS A 131 15.35 1.83 -5.84
C CYS A 131 16.74 1.25 -5.62
N GLY A 132 16.86 0.16 -4.86
CA GLY A 132 18.08 -0.61 -4.74
C GLY A 132 17.93 -1.94 -5.45
N ASN A 133 18.84 -2.26 -6.36
CA ASN A 133 18.80 -3.46 -7.18
C ASN A 133 19.74 -4.54 -6.62
N ARG A 134 19.48 -5.80 -6.98
CA ARG A 134 20.32 -6.94 -6.58
C ARG A 134 21.69 -6.96 -7.28
N ASP A 135 21.86 -6.19 -8.35
CA ASP A 135 23.13 -5.93 -9.02
C ASP A 135 23.99 -4.90 -8.27
N GLY A 136 23.64 -4.51 -7.03
CA GLY A 136 24.40 -3.58 -6.19
C GLY A 136 24.16 -2.10 -6.51
N CYS A 137 23.43 -1.78 -7.58
CA CYS A 137 23.17 -0.40 -7.96
C CYS A 137 21.99 0.19 -7.17
N ALA A 138 21.98 1.51 -7.07
CA ALA A 138 20.85 2.27 -6.57
C ALA A 138 20.46 3.37 -7.54
N THR A 139 19.16 3.59 -7.70
CA THR A 139 18.63 4.63 -8.59
C THR A 139 17.73 5.57 -7.80
N VAL A 140 17.88 6.87 -8.02
CA VAL A 140 17.08 7.92 -7.42
C VAL A 140 16.25 8.61 -8.49
N TYR A 141 14.95 8.75 -8.25
CA TYR A 141 14.04 9.48 -9.11
C TYR A 141 13.33 10.61 -8.37
N LYS A 142 12.98 11.66 -9.11
CA LYS A 142 12.01 12.67 -8.70
C LYS A 142 10.61 12.25 -9.11
N TRP A 143 9.65 12.30 -8.19
CA TRP A 143 8.27 11.90 -8.41
C TRP A 143 7.29 12.91 -7.82
N GLU A 144 6.93 13.91 -8.63
CA GLU A 144 6.07 15.03 -8.21
C GLU A 144 4.57 14.66 -8.22
N ASN A 145 4.18 13.71 -9.08
CA ASN A 145 2.77 13.34 -9.24
C ASN A 145 2.62 11.87 -9.61
N ALA A 146 1.68 11.19 -8.94
CA ALA A 146 1.32 9.81 -9.21
C ALA A 146 1.01 9.49 -10.68
N LYS A 147 0.44 10.44 -11.43
CA LYS A 147 0.05 10.25 -12.84
C LYS A 147 1.22 10.35 -13.81
N GLN A 148 2.36 10.88 -13.39
CA GLN A 148 3.51 11.10 -14.24
C GLN A 148 4.61 10.08 -13.91
N LYS A 149 5.29 9.64 -14.97
CA LYS A 149 6.47 8.79 -14.84
C LYS A 149 7.55 9.57 -14.08
N PRO A 150 8.24 8.96 -13.11
CA PRO A 150 9.24 9.66 -12.34
C PRO A 150 10.49 9.95 -13.18
N ASN A 151 11.14 11.09 -12.92
CA ASN A 151 12.32 11.55 -13.65
C ASN A 151 13.58 11.01 -12.97
N LEU A 152 14.45 10.35 -13.74
CA LEU A 152 15.72 9.83 -13.24
C LEU A 152 16.62 11.00 -12.83
N LEU A 153 17.03 11.03 -11.55
CA LEU A 153 17.98 12.02 -11.04
C LEU A 153 19.40 11.46 -11.01
N MET A 154 19.55 10.22 -10.55
CA MET A 154 20.85 9.63 -10.31
C MET A 154 20.81 8.11 -10.44
N HIS A 155 21.86 7.54 -11.02
CA HIS A 155 22.13 6.11 -11.01
C HIS A 155 23.49 5.90 -10.34
N ILE A 156 23.47 5.41 -9.11
CA ILE A 156 24.62 5.10 -8.28
C ILE A 156 25.04 3.67 -8.61
N LYS A 157 26.24 3.53 -9.16
CA LYS A 157 26.81 2.23 -9.48
C LYS A 157 27.75 1.80 -8.37
N ASP A 158 27.65 0.53 -7.99
CA ASP A 158 28.66 -0.15 -7.18
C ASP A 158 29.94 -0.27 -8.02
N SER A 159 30.99 0.44 -7.61
CA SER A 159 32.30 0.53 -8.29
C SER A 159 33.14 -0.72 -8.08
#